data_AF-A0A225VES6-F1
#
_entry.id   AF-A0A225VES6-F1
#
_cell.length_a   1.000
_cell.length_b   1.000
_cell.length_c   1.000
_cell.angle_alpha   90.00
_cell.angle_beta   90.00
_cell.angle_gamma   90.00
#
_symmetry.space_group_name_H-M   'P 1'
#
loop_
_entity.id
_entity.type
_entity.pdbx_description
1 polymer ?
#
loop_
_entity_poly.entity_id
_entity_poly.type
_entity_poly.pdbx_seq_one_letter_code
_entity_poly.pdbx_strand_id
1 'polypeptide(L)'
;MRPKEHCPRDDLPCGPDEDLDSGMEADAQKRVPDGLLWDDLRQNVRMLMITGLTYEEALKLLHGGDPIHHLLPGYMVQLMLAQMIDWGTLDLTSWSKYVPEPNYLDAERIWTGIRVVDGRGLGKWPSLDKCDRKLQKLRGRDDQWRSI
;
A
#
# COMPACT_ATOMS: atom_id res chain seq x y z
N MET A 1 -2.66 -14.41 -12.34
CA MET A 1 -2.06 -13.17 -12.87
C MET A 1 -0.85 -12.77 -12.05
N ARG A 2 0.31 -12.58 -12.69
CA ARG A 2 1.58 -12.24 -12.02
C ARG A 2 2.25 -11.03 -12.69
N PRO A 3 3.14 -10.31 -11.99
CA PRO A 3 4.05 -9.35 -12.61
C PRO A 3 4.98 -10.03 -13.62
N LYS A 4 5.44 -9.30 -14.64
CA LYS A 4 6.35 -9.81 -15.68
C LYS A 4 7.70 -10.27 -15.12
N GLU A 5 8.22 -9.55 -14.13
CA GLU A 5 9.50 -9.84 -13.47
C GLU A 5 9.32 -10.59 -12.14
N HIS A 6 8.33 -11.49 -12.06
CA HIS A 6 8.03 -12.21 -10.82
C HIS A 6 9.26 -12.98 -10.31
N CYS A 7 9.72 -12.61 -9.11
CA CYS A 7 10.91 -13.12 -8.45
C CYS A 7 10.61 -13.19 -6.95
N PRO A 8 9.84 -14.21 -6.53
CA PRO A 8 9.37 -14.31 -5.15
C PRO A 8 10.56 -14.42 -4.19
N ARG A 9 10.43 -13.83 -3.01
CA ARG A 9 11.34 -14.07 -1.91
C ARG A 9 10.68 -14.99 -0.89
N ASP A 10 11.50 -15.73 -0.14
CA ASP A 10 11.05 -16.77 0.78
C ASP A 10 10.52 -16.21 2.13
N ASP A 11 10.61 -14.89 2.34
CA ASP A 11 10.01 -14.24 3.49
C ASP A 11 8.48 -14.34 3.45
N LEU A 12 7.91 -14.82 4.56
CA LEU A 12 6.46 -14.89 4.72
C LEU A 12 5.92 -13.51 5.13
N PRO A 13 4.66 -13.19 4.76
CA PRO A 13 3.96 -12.03 5.31
C PRO A 13 3.98 -12.00 6.85
N CYS A 14 3.83 -10.81 7.42
CA CYS A 14 3.82 -10.63 8.86
C CYS A 14 2.63 -11.40 9.46
N GLY A 15 2.93 -12.50 10.17
CA GLY A 15 2.05 -13.22 11.11
C GLY A 15 0.66 -13.66 10.59
N PRO A 16 -0.13 -14.37 11.42
CA PRO A 16 -1.58 -14.36 11.26
C PRO A 16 -2.07 -12.90 11.35
N ASP A 17 -3.27 -12.61 10.85
CA ASP A 17 -3.94 -11.30 11.05
C ASP A 17 -4.10 -11.05 12.56
N GLU A 18 -3.04 -10.57 13.22
CA GLU A 18 -3.20 -9.81 14.44
C GLU A 18 -4.05 -8.63 14.02
N ASP A 19 -5.24 -8.52 14.62
CA ASP A 19 -6.11 -7.36 14.43
C ASP A 19 -5.20 -6.15 14.51
N LEU A 20 -5.05 -5.44 13.38
CA LEU A 20 -4.31 -4.19 13.35
C LEU A 20 -4.92 -3.35 14.45
N ASP A 21 -4.20 -3.24 15.56
CA ASP A 21 -4.74 -2.67 16.78
C ASP A 21 -5.31 -1.29 16.43
N SER A 22 -6.56 -1.03 16.80
CA SER A 22 -7.18 0.25 16.51
C SER A 22 -6.35 1.40 17.11
N GLY A 23 -5.55 1.11 18.15
CA GLY A 23 -4.50 2.00 18.67
C GLY A 23 -3.38 2.30 17.67
N MET A 24 -2.78 1.30 17.01
CA MET A 24 -1.71 1.52 16.02
C MET A 24 -2.18 2.34 14.82
N GLU A 25 -3.42 2.12 14.35
CA GLU A 25 -4.00 2.93 13.29
C GLU A 25 -4.23 4.37 13.76
N ALA A 26 -4.83 4.57 14.93
CA ALA A 26 -5.04 5.91 15.48
C ALA A 26 -3.72 6.68 15.64
N ASP A 27 -2.65 6.01 16.04
CA ASP A 27 -1.33 6.62 16.14
C ASP A 27 -0.71 6.89 14.77
N ALA A 28 -0.92 6.03 13.77
CA ALA A 28 -0.51 6.28 12.39
C ALA A 28 -1.24 7.51 11.80
N GLN A 29 -2.53 7.66 12.07
CA GLN A 29 -3.33 8.81 11.64
C GLN A 29 -2.78 10.13 12.21
N LYS A 30 -2.32 10.15 13.46
CA LYS A 30 -1.67 11.33 14.07
C LYS A 30 -0.35 11.71 13.40
N ARG A 31 0.31 10.78 12.71
CA ARG A 31 1.58 11.00 11.98
C ARG A 31 1.39 11.41 10.52
N VAL A 32 0.15 11.57 10.06
CA VAL A 32 -0.15 12.05 8.71
C VAL A 32 0.32 13.51 8.59
N PRO A 33 1.11 13.87 7.58
CA PRO A 33 1.52 15.25 7.36
C PRO A 33 0.31 16.18 7.20
N ASP A 34 0.43 17.41 7.71
CA ASP A 34 -0.60 18.42 7.60
C ASP A 34 -1.08 18.60 6.15
N GLY A 35 -2.39 18.74 5.96
CA GLY A 35 -3.01 18.89 4.64
C GLY A 35 -3.11 17.60 3.81
N LEU A 36 -2.73 16.45 4.36
CA LEU A 36 -3.13 15.13 3.88
C LEU A 36 -4.25 14.56 4.75
N LEU A 37 -5.12 13.75 4.13
CA LEU A 37 -6.12 12.97 4.84
C LEU A 37 -5.69 11.50 4.83
N TRP A 38 -5.93 10.79 5.92
CA TRP A 38 -5.63 9.37 6.04
C TRP A 38 -6.21 8.56 4.88
N ASP A 39 -7.49 8.77 4.56
CA ASP A 39 -8.20 8.04 3.51
C ASP A 39 -7.72 8.35 2.08
N ASP A 40 -7.01 9.47 1.89
CA ASP A 40 -6.38 9.81 0.61
C ASP A 40 -5.04 9.08 0.41
N LEU A 41 -4.49 8.45 1.45
CA LEU A 41 -3.23 7.73 1.37
C LEU A 41 -3.46 6.35 0.72
N ARG A 42 -2.54 5.98 -0.19
CA ARG A 42 -2.53 4.65 -0.80
C ARG A 42 -2.40 3.57 0.28
N GLN A 43 -3.11 2.45 0.12
CA GLN A 43 -3.24 1.43 1.15
C GLN A 43 -1.89 0.94 1.70
N ASN A 44 -0.91 0.65 0.83
CA ASN A 44 0.41 0.19 1.27
C ASN A 44 1.18 1.26 2.08
N VAL A 45 0.95 2.55 1.84
CA VAL A 45 1.51 3.63 2.69
C VAL A 45 0.87 3.60 4.08
N ARG A 46 -0.45 3.50 4.15
CA ARG A 46 -1.17 3.39 5.43
C ARG A 46 -0.70 2.21 6.26
N MET A 47 -0.58 1.04 5.63
CA MET A 47 -0.13 -0.15 6.31
C MET A 47 1.30 -0.03 6.85
N LEU A 48 2.22 0.56 6.08
CA LEU A 48 3.57 0.84 6.56
C LEU A 48 3.59 1.87 7.69
N MET A 49 2.71 2.87 7.68
CA MET A 49 2.61 3.81 8.79
C MET A 49 2.05 3.18 10.07
N ILE A 50 1.17 2.19 9.92
CA ILE A 50 0.62 1.39 11.01
C ILE A 50 1.72 0.57 11.71
N THR A 51 2.74 0.10 10.98
CA THR A 51 3.92 -0.57 11.60
C THR A 51 4.84 0.38 12.37
N GLY A 52 4.51 1.67 12.42
CA GLY A 52 5.26 2.70 13.14
C GLY A 52 6.12 3.60 12.26
N LEU A 53 6.21 3.33 10.94
CA LEU A 53 6.96 4.21 10.04
C LEU A 53 6.29 5.57 9.90
N THR A 54 7.09 6.60 9.70
CA THR A 54 6.61 7.91 9.25
C THR A 54 6.15 7.83 7.80
N TYR A 55 5.36 8.83 7.37
CA TYR A 55 4.93 8.93 5.98
C TYR A 55 6.12 8.97 5.00
N GLU A 56 7.19 9.69 5.35
CA GLU A 56 8.38 9.82 4.51
C GLU A 56 9.18 8.51 4.44
N GLU A 57 9.34 7.79 5.56
CA GLU A 57 9.99 6.47 5.58
C GLU A 57 9.20 5.45 4.76
N ALA A 58 7.87 5.45 4.88
CA ALA A 58 7.01 4.58 4.08
C ALA A 58 7.17 4.86 2.58
N LEU A 59 7.17 6.13 2.15
CA LEU A 59 7.39 6.49 0.75
C LEU A 59 8.79 6.07 0.28
N LYS A 60 9.82 6.34 1.08
CA LYS A 60 11.20 5.98 0.75
C LYS A 60 11.34 4.48 0.52
N LEU A 61 10.74 3.65 1.37
CA LEU A 61 10.75 2.19 1.24
C LEU A 61 10.03 1.73 -0.04
N LEU A 62 8.88 2.33 -0.34
CA LEU A 62 8.11 2.00 -1.54
C LEU A 62 8.81 2.39 -2.85
N HIS A 63 9.52 3.53 -2.85
CA HIS A 63 10.33 3.99 -3.98
C HIS A 63 11.61 3.19 -4.16
N GLY A 64 12.20 2.72 -3.06
CA GLY A 64 13.38 1.84 -3.08
C GLY A 64 13.13 0.51 -3.81
N GLY A 65 11.85 0.13 -3.94
CA GLY A 65 11.47 -1.14 -4.55
C GLY A 65 11.78 -2.33 -3.66
N ASP A 66 12.00 -2.09 -2.37
CA ASP A 66 12.24 -3.14 -1.40
C ASP A 66 11.00 -4.04 -1.25
N PRO A 67 11.19 -5.34 -0.97
CA PRO A 67 10.09 -6.19 -0.56
C PRO A 67 9.50 -5.66 0.75
N ILE A 68 8.19 -5.45 0.77
CA ILE A 68 7.49 -5.00 1.99
C ILE A 68 6.49 -6.04 2.49
N HIS A 69 6.26 -7.13 1.76
CA HIS A 69 5.17 -8.05 2.05
C HIS A 69 5.33 -8.73 3.42
N HIS A 70 6.56 -8.97 3.86
CA HIS A 70 6.88 -9.47 5.21
C HIS A 70 6.60 -8.47 6.34
N LEU A 71 6.39 -7.18 6.03
CA LEU A 71 6.02 -6.14 6.99
C LEU A 71 4.51 -5.98 7.13
N LEU A 72 3.74 -6.66 6.29
CA LEU A 72 2.30 -6.45 6.14
C LEU A 72 1.55 -7.71 6.54
N PRO A 73 0.34 -7.59 7.14
CA PRO A 73 -0.53 -8.73 7.35
C PRO A 73 -0.85 -9.45 6.04
N GLY A 74 -0.85 -10.77 6.06
CA GLY A 74 -1.05 -11.60 4.87
C GLY A 74 -2.34 -11.26 4.12
N TYR A 75 -3.46 -11.10 4.82
CA TYR A 75 -4.73 -10.76 4.20
C TYR A 75 -4.70 -9.39 3.52
N MET A 76 -4.04 -8.40 4.13
CA MET A 76 -3.87 -7.07 3.53
C MET A 76 -3.02 -7.13 2.25
N VAL A 77 -1.97 -7.96 2.23
CA VAL A 77 -1.19 -8.22 1.01
C VAL A 77 -2.09 -8.78 -0.09
N GLN A 78 -2.91 -9.78 0.23
CA GLN A 78 -3.83 -10.42 -0.72
C GLN A 78 -4.89 -9.44 -1.26
N LEU A 79 -5.49 -8.61 -0.40
CA LEU A 79 -6.44 -7.56 -0.80
C LEU A 79 -5.80 -6.53 -1.76
N MET A 80 -4.59 -6.07 -1.44
CA MET A 80 -3.87 -5.12 -2.29
C MET A 80 -3.49 -5.75 -3.64
N LEU A 81 -3.08 -7.01 -3.66
CA LEU A 81 -2.84 -7.75 -4.91
C LEU A 81 -4.13 -7.90 -5.74
N ALA A 82 -5.26 -8.19 -5.10
CA ALA A 82 -6.55 -8.29 -5.78
C ALA A 82 -6.94 -6.95 -6.44
N GLN A 83 -6.71 -5.82 -5.76
CA GLN A 83 -6.89 -4.47 -6.32
C GLN A 83 -5.98 -4.25 -7.53
N MET A 84 -4.71 -4.63 -7.43
CA MET A 84 -3.76 -4.47 -8.53
C MET A 84 -4.08 -5.35 -9.74
N ILE A 85 -4.63 -6.55 -9.51
CA ILE A 85 -5.13 -7.45 -10.56
C ILE A 85 -6.31 -6.80 -11.29
N ASP A 86 -7.29 -6.27 -10.56
CA ASP A 86 -8.48 -5.65 -11.15
C ASP A 86 -8.14 -4.43 -12.02
N TRP A 87 -7.10 -3.68 -11.63
CA TRP A 87 -6.68 -2.46 -12.32
C TRP A 87 -5.48 -2.64 -13.26
N GLY A 88 -4.91 -3.85 -13.36
CA GLY A 88 -3.75 -4.14 -14.22
C GLY A 88 -2.46 -3.41 -13.81
N THR A 89 -2.27 -3.14 -12.51
CA THR A 89 -1.17 -2.31 -11.98
C THR A 89 -0.10 -3.10 -11.23
N LEU A 90 -0.04 -4.42 -11.41
CA LEU A 90 0.97 -5.29 -10.78
C LEU A 90 2.38 -4.84 -11.18
N ASP A 91 2.66 -4.71 -12.48
CA ASP A 91 3.97 -4.27 -13.00
C ASP A 91 4.34 -2.82 -12.58
N LEU A 92 3.36 -2.00 -12.20
CA LEU A 92 3.57 -0.63 -11.74
C LEU A 92 3.86 -0.54 -10.24
N THR A 93 3.80 -1.67 -9.53
CA THR A 93 4.03 -1.73 -8.08
C THR A 93 5.27 -2.58 -7.82
N SER A 94 6.39 -1.90 -7.59
CA SER A 94 7.74 -2.46 -7.46
C SER A 94 7.83 -3.67 -6.52
N TRP A 95 7.20 -3.60 -5.35
CA TRP A 95 7.28 -4.67 -4.34
C TRP A 95 6.47 -5.93 -4.70
N SER A 96 5.51 -5.84 -5.63
CA SER A 96 4.62 -6.96 -5.97
C SER A 96 5.40 -8.16 -6.50
N LYS A 97 6.46 -7.93 -7.26
CA LYS A 97 7.25 -9.00 -7.89
C LYS A 97 7.91 -9.95 -6.89
N TYR A 98 8.10 -9.51 -5.64
CA TYR A 98 8.73 -10.29 -4.58
C TYR A 98 7.74 -11.11 -3.75
N VAL A 99 6.43 -10.92 -3.90
CA VAL A 99 5.44 -11.58 -3.06
C VAL A 99 5.37 -13.08 -3.40
N PRO A 100 5.32 -14.00 -2.42
CA PRO A 100 5.17 -15.43 -2.69
C PRO A 100 3.89 -15.79 -3.47
N GLU A 101 4.00 -16.82 -4.31
CA GLU A 101 2.93 -17.36 -5.17
C GLU A 101 1.59 -17.61 -4.45
N PRO A 102 1.53 -18.19 -3.23
CA PRO A 102 0.26 -18.46 -2.55
C PRO A 102 -0.61 -17.22 -2.35
N ASN A 103 0.00 -16.07 -2.01
CA ASN A 103 -0.74 -14.82 -1.81
C ASN A 103 -1.47 -14.36 -3.08
N TYR A 104 -0.88 -14.63 -4.25
CA TYR A 104 -1.55 -14.29 -5.50
C TYR A 104 -2.72 -15.23 -5.82
N LEU A 105 -2.62 -16.51 -5.47
CA LEU A 105 -3.74 -17.45 -5.64
C LEU A 105 -4.92 -17.03 -4.75
N ASP A 106 -4.65 -16.61 -3.52
CA ASP A 106 -5.69 -16.10 -2.63
C ASP A 106 -6.22 -14.73 -3.08
N ALA A 107 -5.37 -13.85 -3.58
CA ALA A 107 -5.79 -12.59 -4.20
C ALA A 107 -6.74 -12.81 -5.41
N GLU A 108 -6.48 -13.81 -6.24
CA GLU A 108 -7.36 -14.17 -7.36
C GLU A 108 -8.71 -14.69 -6.90
N ARG A 109 -8.75 -15.47 -5.81
CA ARG A 109 -10.00 -15.93 -5.19
C ARG A 109 -10.82 -14.75 -4.66
N ILE A 110 -10.18 -13.83 -3.94
CA ILE A 110 -10.80 -12.59 -3.45
C ILE A 110 -11.35 -11.77 -4.63
N TRP A 111 -10.52 -11.50 -5.64
CA TRP A 111 -10.90 -10.71 -6.81
C TRP A 111 -12.11 -11.31 -7.55
N THR A 112 -12.08 -12.63 -7.76
CA THR A 112 -13.18 -13.35 -8.41
C THR A 112 -14.45 -13.29 -7.55
N GLY A 113 -14.35 -13.53 -6.24
CA GLY A 113 -15.47 -13.48 -5.32
C GLY A 113 -16.16 -12.11 -5.30
N ILE A 114 -15.40 -11.02 -5.19
CA ILE A 114 -15.94 -9.65 -5.17
C ILE A 114 -16.64 -9.31 -6.49
N ARG A 115 -16.08 -9.71 -7.63
CA ARG A 115 -16.72 -9.48 -8.94
C ARG A 115 -18.05 -10.22 -9.07
N VAL A 116 -18.13 -11.44 -8.54
CA VAL A 116 -19.37 -12.24 -8.56
C VAL A 116 -20.45 -11.62 -7.67
N VAL A 117 -20.07 -11.06 -6.51
CA VAL A 117 -21.02 -10.53 -5.52
C VAL A 117 -21.46 -9.09 -5.82
N ASP A 118 -20.51 -8.18 -6.06
CA ASP A 118 -20.77 -6.74 -6.11
C ASP A 118 -20.84 -6.17 -7.53
N GLY A 119 -20.28 -6.86 -8.54
CA GLY A 119 -20.21 -6.41 -9.94
C GLY A 119 -19.44 -5.10 -10.20
N ARG A 120 -19.13 -4.31 -9.16
CA ARG A 120 -18.47 -3.00 -9.22
C ARG A 120 -16.94 -3.06 -9.18
N GLY A 121 -16.36 -4.24 -8.94
CA GLY A 121 -14.91 -4.42 -8.83
C GLY A 121 -14.34 -3.85 -7.53
N LEU A 122 -13.02 -3.80 -7.45
CA LEU A 122 -12.29 -3.31 -6.29
C LEU A 122 -11.97 -1.82 -6.41
N GLY A 123 -11.83 -1.14 -5.26
CA GLY A 123 -11.40 0.26 -5.21
C GLY A 123 -10.12 0.50 -6.01
N LYS A 124 -10.02 1.68 -6.65
CA LYS A 124 -8.88 2.01 -7.53
C LYS A 124 -7.56 1.92 -6.80
N TRP A 125 -6.58 1.27 -7.43
CA TRP A 125 -5.19 1.30 -6.98
C TRP A 125 -4.46 2.53 -7.55
N PRO A 126 -4.20 3.59 -6.76
CA PRO A 126 -3.58 4.80 -7.27
C PRO A 126 -2.06 4.62 -7.47
N SER A 127 -1.50 5.34 -8.45
CA SER A 127 -0.04 5.47 -8.63
C SER A 127 0.60 6.16 -7.41
N LEU A 128 1.79 5.69 -7.03
CA LEU A 128 2.58 6.27 -5.93
C LEU A 128 2.95 7.73 -6.19
N ASP A 129 3.28 8.10 -7.44
CA ASP A 129 3.66 9.46 -7.82
C ASP A 129 2.58 10.50 -7.50
N LYS A 130 1.31 10.07 -7.43
CA LYS A 130 0.20 10.94 -7.03
C LYS A 130 0.35 11.35 -5.56
N CYS A 131 0.81 10.45 -4.69
CA CYS A 131 1.12 10.74 -3.30
C CYS A 131 2.29 11.73 -3.20
N ASP A 132 3.37 11.51 -3.96
CA ASP A 132 4.54 12.39 -3.95
C ASP A 132 4.22 13.82 -4.39
N ARG A 133 3.45 13.98 -5.48
CA ARG A 133 3.03 15.30 -5.95
C ARG A 133 2.22 16.06 -4.91
N LYS A 134 1.42 15.36 -4.10
CA LYS A 134 0.63 15.99 -3.03
C LYS A 134 1.55 16.45 -1.89
N LEU A 135 2.54 15.64 -1.51
CA LEU A 135 3.56 16.02 -0.53
C LEU A 135 4.42 17.20 -1.00
N GLN A 136 4.91 17.19 -2.24
CA GLN A 136 5.72 18.28 -2.79
C GLN A 136 4.95 19.61 -2.83
N LYS A 137 3.66 19.57 -3.18
CA LYS A 137 2.77 20.74 -3.13
C LYS A 137 2.50 21.25 -1.72
N LEU A 138 2.58 20.41 -0.70
CA LEU A 138 2.47 20.83 0.69
C LEU A 138 3.73 21.56 1.12
N ARG A 139 4.90 20.95 0.90
CA ARG A 139 6.21 21.54 1.22
C ARG A 139 6.43 22.89 0.55
N GLY A 140 6.14 23.00 -0.74
CA GLY A 140 6.29 24.25 -1.47
C GLY A 140 5.33 25.37 -1.01
N ARG A 141 4.24 25.04 -0.31
CA ARG A 141 3.37 26.04 0.33
C ARG A 141 3.92 26.52 1.65
N ASP A 142 4.55 25.65 2.43
CA ASP A 142 5.15 26.02 3.73
C ASP A 142 6.36 26.95 3.56
N ASP A 143 7.14 26.76 2.50
CA ASP A 143 8.28 27.61 2.15
C ASP A 143 7.83 29.03 1.73
N GLN A 144 6.64 29.17 1.14
CA GLN A 144 6.08 30.45 0.69
C GLN A 144 5.63 31.34 1.86
N TRP A 145 5.21 30.76 2.99
CA TRP A 145 4.79 31.51 4.19
C TRP A 145 5.94 31.86 5.14
N ARG A 146 7.08 31.15 5.05
CA ARG A 146 8.28 31.44 5.88
C ARG A 146 9.16 32.59 5.36
N SER A 147 8.82 33.17 4.20
CA SER A 147 9.54 34.30 3.58
C SER A 147 8.83 35.66 3.72
N ILE A 148 7.87 35.78 4.65
CA ILE A 148 7.16 37.03 4.97
C ILE A 148 7.40 37.36 6.44
#